data_AF-A0A2P5NUR9-F1
#
_entry.id   AF-A0A2P5NUR9-F1
#
_cell.length_a   1.000
_cell.length_b   1.000
_cell.length_c   1.000
_cell.angle_alpha   90.00
_cell.angle_beta   90.00
_cell.angle_gamma   90.00
#
_symmetry.space_group_name_H-M   'P 1'
#
loop_
_entity.id
_entity.type
_entity.pdbx_description
1 polymer ?
#
loop_
_entity_poly.entity_id
_entity_poly.type
_entity_poly.pdbx_seq_one_letter_code
_entity_poly.pdbx_strand_id
1 'polypeptide(L)'
;MGRPSIGTRKNYRHGRWQTWFWVLAFVASTQTVAAEEGVDLNSQRIGRGNPGIGKQQSDAGRCQECHGSDGMSNDERIPNHAGQYAGYLIKQLDNFQAGERKHPTMTIMAEDLTEADKADIAAYFASQKVMEGEPGSDTSAKNLFLNGDSARDLPACVSCHGENGKGRVADNVTYPVLGGQRRVYLRSQLVSWKLGERANSPGGVMNKVAKALTDDEMTALANYLAGL
;
A
#
# COMPACT_ATOMS: atom_id res chain seq x y z
N MET A 1 26.32 -63.26 -4.05
CA MET A 1 25.55 -63.69 -5.24
C MET A 1 24.95 -65.05 -4.89
N GLY A 2 23.69 -65.25 -4.54
CA GLY A 2 22.46 -64.64 -5.05
C GLY A 2 21.67 -65.73 -5.77
N ARG A 3 20.89 -66.54 -5.04
CA ARG A 3 19.86 -67.41 -5.62
C ARG A 3 18.61 -67.48 -4.73
N PRO A 4 17.42 -67.63 -5.31
CA PRO A 4 16.19 -67.05 -4.76
C PRO A 4 15.12 -68.10 -4.42
N SER A 5 13.98 -67.57 -3.96
CA SER A 5 12.64 -68.17 -3.88
C SER A 5 12.35 -69.04 -2.66
N ILE A 6 11.46 -68.52 -1.81
CA ILE A 6 10.55 -69.34 -1.02
C ILE A 6 9.15 -68.71 -1.16
N GLY A 7 8.29 -69.39 -1.91
CA GLY A 7 6.85 -69.21 -1.90
C GLY A 7 6.21 -70.07 -0.81
N THR A 8 5.52 -69.38 0.10
CA THR A 8 4.24 -69.72 0.76
C THR A 8 3.80 -71.19 0.93
N ARG A 9 3.67 -71.61 2.20
CA ARG A 9 2.59 -72.48 2.74
C ARG A 9 2.32 -72.06 4.20
N LYS A 10 1.16 -71.46 4.51
CA LYS A 10 -0.18 -72.01 4.79
C LYS A 10 -0.45 -72.16 6.29
N ASN A 11 -1.53 -71.46 6.68
CA ASN A 11 -2.59 -71.84 7.60
C ASN A 11 -2.38 -71.70 9.13
N TYR A 12 -2.97 -70.61 9.63
CA TYR A 12 -4.07 -70.57 10.59
C TYR A 12 -4.14 -71.68 11.65
N ARG A 13 -3.96 -71.28 12.91
CA ARG A 13 -4.75 -71.78 14.03
C ARG A 13 -5.09 -70.65 15.01
N HIS A 14 -6.38 -70.49 15.24
CA HIS A 14 -6.97 -69.68 16.30
C HIS A 14 -6.54 -70.18 17.68
N GLY A 15 -6.29 -69.26 18.61
CA GLY A 15 -5.93 -69.59 19.99
C GLY A 15 -6.00 -68.40 20.93
N ARG A 16 -7.19 -68.23 21.52
CA ARG A 16 -7.61 -67.36 22.64
C ARG A 16 -6.55 -66.69 23.52
N TRP A 17 -6.71 -65.36 23.62
CA TRP A 17 -6.87 -64.55 24.83
C TRP A 17 -5.77 -64.60 25.89
N GLN A 18 -4.98 -63.52 25.96
CA GLN A 18 -4.44 -62.96 27.19
C GLN A 18 -4.35 -61.44 27.02
N THR A 19 -5.17 -60.73 27.79
CA THR A 19 -5.21 -59.26 27.87
C THR A 19 -3.99 -58.77 28.64
N TRP A 20 -3.00 -58.22 27.92
CA TRP A 20 -1.91 -57.47 28.52
C TRP A 20 -2.30 -55.99 28.58
N PHE A 21 -2.57 -55.50 29.79
CA PHE A 21 -2.72 -54.08 30.07
C PHE A 21 -1.36 -53.39 29.83
N TRP A 22 -1.18 -52.83 28.64
CA TRP A 22 -0.12 -51.86 28.37
C TRP A 22 -0.57 -50.50 28.90
N VAL A 23 -0.04 -50.10 30.04
CA VAL A 23 -0.13 -48.70 30.50
C VAL A 23 0.78 -47.88 29.58
N LEU A 24 0.21 -47.31 28.53
CA LEU A 24 0.84 -46.30 27.68
C LEU A 24 0.96 -45.01 28.49
N ALA A 25 2.15 -44.73 29.02
CA ALA A 25 2.49 -43.41 29.52
C ALA A 25 2.56 -42.43 28.34
N PHE A 26 1.50 -41.64 28.15
CA PHE A 26 1.49 -40.51 27.24
C PHE A 26 2.41 -39.42 27.82
N VAL A 27 3.63 -39.31 27.31
CA VAL A 27 4.47 -38.13 27.56
C VAL A 27 3.87 -37.01 26.70
N ALA A 28 3.08 -36.14 27.34
CA ALA A 28 2.57 -34.93 26.70
C ALA A 28 3.74 -33.97 26.45
N SER A 29 4.32 -34.01 25.25
CA SER A 29 5.22 -32.96 24.78
C SER A 29 4.41 -31.69 24.56
N THR A 30 4.46 -30.76 25.51
CA THR A 30 3.91 -29.42 25.35
C THR A 30 4.70 -28.70 24.27
N GLN A 31 4.19 -28.68 23.04
CA GLN A 31 4.70 -27.79 22.01
C GLN A 31 4.26 -26.38 22.37
N THR A 32 5.21 -25.53 22.73
CA THR A 32 4.99 -24.10 22.83
C THR A 32 4.82 -23.56 21.41
N VAL A 33 3.59 -23.26 21.01
CA VAL A 33 3.32 -22.47 19.82
C VAL A 33 3.79 -21.04 20.11
N ALA A 34 4.86 -20.61 19.45
CA ALA A 34 5.27 -19.21 19.49
C ALA A 34 4.14 -18.36 18.90
N ALA A 35 3.74 -17.31 19.60
CA ALA A 35 2.81 -16.33 19.07
C ALA A 35 3.44 -15.67 17.83
N GLU A 36 2.74 -15.70 16.69
CA GLU A 36 3.13 -14.88 15.55
C GLU A 36 2.98 -13.41 15.96
N GLU A 37 4.09 -12.66 15.97
CA GLU A 37 4.06 -11.21 16.18
C GLU A 37 3.16 -10.60 15.10
N GLY A 38 1.96 -10.20 15.50
CA GLY A 38 1.03 -9.52 14.62
C GLY A 38 1.71 -8.33 13.97
N VAL A 39 1.62 -8.25 12.64
CA VAL A 39 2.19 -7.15 11.87
C VAL A 39 1.62 -5.83 12.38
N ASP A 40 2.47 -4.99 12.98
CA ASP A 40 2.09 -3.63 13.35
C ASP A 40 1.94 -2.78 12.08
N LEU A 41 0.69 -2.69 11.61
CA LEU A 41 0.30 -1.91 10.43
C LEU A 41 0.65 -0.42 10.57
N ASN A 42 0.77 0.08 11.81
CA ASN A 42 1.15 1.47 12.06
C ASN A 42 2.66 1.67 11.88
N SER A 43 3.49 0.78 12.43
CA SER A 43 4.93 0.75 12.17
C SER A 43 5.23 0.63 10.66
N GLN A 44 4.49 -0.22 9.94
CA GLN A 44 4.65 -0.35 8.49
C GLN A 44 4.24 0.91 7.71
N ARG A 45 3.32 1.73 8.22
CA ARG A 45 2.94 3.01 7.59
C ARG A 45 4.02 4.08 7.78
N ILE A 46 4.48 4.23 9.01
CA ILE A 46 5.42 5.29 9.42
C ILE A 46 6.84 5.00 8.92
N GLY A 47 7.19 3.73 8.73
CA GLY A 47 8.53 3.34 8.26
C GLY A 47 9.58 3.48 9.36
N ARG A 48 10.84 3.74 8.97
CA ARG A 48 12.01 3.72 9.87
C ARG A 48 12.48 5.09 10.36
N GLY A 49 11.89 6.18 9.86
CA GLY A 49 12.26 7.54 10.27
C GLY A 49 11.70 7.93 11.64
N ASN A 50 12.15 9.06 12.16
CA ASN A 50 11.72 9.66 13.41
C ASN A 50 10.71 10.80 13.14
N PRO A 51 9.41 10.62 13.47
CA PRO A 51 8.39 11.65 13.25
C PRO A 51 8.65 12.97 13.97
N GLY A 52 9.33 12.96 15.12
CA GLY A 52 9.65 14.17 15.88
C GLY A 52 10.71 15.02 15.20
N ILE A 53 11.75 14.39 14.64
CA ILE A 53 12.77 15.05 13.81
C ILE A 53 12.13 15.51 12.50
N GLY A 54 11.36 14.63 11.85
CA GLY A 54 10.65 14.94 10.61
C GLY A 54 9.71 16.13 10.72
N LYS A 55 9.06 16.33 11.87
CA LYS A 55 8.26 17.54 12.14
C LYS A 55 9.10 18.81 12.07
N GLN A 56 10.28 18.80 12.70
CA GLN A 56 11.17 19.96 12.74
C GLN A 56 11.77 20.24 11.36
N GLN A 57 12.19 19.19 10.66
CA GLN A 57 12.76 19.29 9.31
C GLN A 57 11.73 19.75 8.28
N SER A 58 10.50 19.21 8.31
CA SER A 58 9.44 19.63 7.39
C SER A 58 8.94 21.05 7.63
N ASP A 59 9.07 21.58 8.85
CA ASP A 59 8.81 22.98 9.18
C ASP A 59 9.95 23.87 8.68
N ALA A 60 11.20 23.56 9.05
CA ALA A 60 12.40 24.31 8.62
C ALA A 60 12.59 24.30 7.09
N GLY A 61 12.29 23.18 6.46
CA GLY A 61 12.28 22.99 5.01
C GLY A 61 10.99 23.48 4.34
N ARG A 62 10.11 24.20 5.06
CA ARG A 62 8.92 24.88 4.54
C ARG A 62 7.90 23.96 3.83
N CYS A 63 7.98 22.65 4.05
CA CYS A 63 7.04 21.68 3.47
C CYS A 63 5.62 21.92 4.00
N GLN A 64 5.52 22.26 5.29
CA GLN A 64 4.26 22.50 5.99
C GLN A 64 3.53 23.76 5.48
N GLU A 65 4.23 24.73 4.90
CA GLU A 65 3.61 25.94 4.34
C GLU A 65 2.67 25.64 3.16
N CYS A 66 2.99 24.58 2.40
CA CYS A 66 2.19 24.16 1.24
C CYS A 66 1.31 22.96 1.58
N HIS A 67 1.86 21.96 2.26
CA HIS A 67 1.17 20.70 2.51
C HIS A 67 0.35 20.67 3.80
N GLY A 68 0.39 21.74 4.59
CA GLY A 68 -0.24 21.82 5.91
C GLY A 68 0.66 21.29 7.01
N SER A 69 0.51 21.85 8.22
CA SER A 69 1.30 21.43 9.39
C SER A 69 1.00 19.99 9.80
N ASP A 70 -0.23 19.51 9.58
CA ASP A 70 -0.69 18.14 9.78
C ASP A 70 -0.72 17.32 8.48
N GLY A 71 -0.19 17.86 7.38
CA GLY A 71 -0.26 17.25 6.06
C GLY A 71 -1.62 17.37 5.36
N MET A 72 -2.54 18.21 5.84
CA MET A 72 -3.80 18.55 5.18
C MET A 72 -3.73 19.96 4.54
N SER A 73 -3.80 20.01 3.21
CA SER A 73 -3.21 21.11 2.45
C SER A 73 -3.96 22.45 2.29
N ASN A 74 -5.22 22.70 2.62
CA ASN A 74 -5.95 23.96 2.28
C ASN A 74 -6.03 24.41 0.79
N ASP A 75 -5.09 24.08 -0.09
CA ASP A 75 -5.15 24.36 -1.54
C ASP A 75 -5.46 23.08 -2.33
N GLU A 76 -6.49 23.12 -3.17
CA GLU A 76 -6.90 21.93 -3.95
C GLU A 76 -5.85 21.43 -4.96
N ARG A 77 -4.86 22.25 -5.31
CA ARG A 77 -3.81 21.89 -6.27
C ARG A 77 -2.62 21.20 -5.60
N ILE A 78 -2.48 21.36 -4.29
CA ILE A 78 -1.35 20.86 -3.52
C ILE A 78 -1.81 19.59 -2.78
N PRO A 79 -1.07 18.48 -2.85
CA PRO A 79 -1.53 17.24 -2.25
C PRO A 79 -1.49 17.27 -0.72
N ASN A 80 -2.47 16.59 -0.13
CA ASN A 80 -2.40 16.11 1.25
C ASN A 80 -1.35 14.98 1.37
N HIS A 81 -0.61 14.98 2.46
CA HIS A 81 0.33 13.92 2.85
C HIS A 81 -0.05 13.21 4.16
N ALA A 82 -1.07 13.71 4.86
CA ALA A 82 -1.49 13.21 6.16
C ALA A 82 -1.82 11.70 6.11
N GLY A 83 -1.10 10.92 6.92
CA GLY A 83 -1.20 9.47 7.01
C GLY A 83 -0.96 8.72 5.70
N GLN A 84 -0.28 9.34 4.73
CA GLN A 84 0.26 8.60 3.57
C GLN A 84 1.33 7.60 4.04
N TYR A 85 1.60 6.57 3.24
CA TYR A 85 2.70 5.66 3.56
C TYR A 85 4.06 6.33 3.41
N ALA A 86 4.94 6.22 4.41
CA ALA A 86 6.27 6.80 4.38
C ALA A 86 7.10 6.28 3.20
N GLY A 87 7.00 4.99 2.89
CA GLY A 87 7.65 4.40 1.72
C GLY A 87 7.22 5.03 0.39
N TYR A 88 5.93 5.34 0.24
CA TYR A 88 5.44 6.07 -0.95
C TYR A 88 5.98 7.50 -0.99
N LEU A 89 5.98 8.22 0.14
CA LEU A 89 6.49 9.59 0.23
C LEU A 89 7.99 9.66 -0.14
N ILE A 90 8.81 8.79 0.45
CA ILE A 90 10.24 8.65 0.14
C ILE A 90 10.42 8.42 -1.36
N LYS A 91 9.73 7.42 -1.93
CA LYS A 91 9.78 7.17 -3.37
C LYS A 91 9.41 8.41 -4.20
N GLN A 92 8.43 9.21 -3.79
CA GLN A 92 8.10 10.42 -4.55
C GLN A 92 9.19 11.48 -4.45
N LEU A 93 9.77 11.69 -3.27
CA LEU A 93 10.90 12.61 -3.07
C LEU A 93 12.12 12.16 -3.90
N ASP A 94 12.46 10.88 -3.87
CA ASP A 94 13.53 10.30 -4.71
C ASP A 94 13.28 10.56 -6.19
N ASN A 95 12.04 10.35 -6.66
CA ASN A 95 11.70 10.56 -8.06
C ASN A 95 11.74 12.05 -8.46
N PHE A 96 11.45 12.98 -7.54
CA PHE A 96 11.63 14.40 -7.79
C PHE A 96 13.12 14.78 -7.86
N GLN A 97 13.92 14.27 -6.92
CA GLN A 97 15.37 14.48 -6.86
C GLN A 97 16.09 13.90 -8.10
N ALA A 98 15.68 12.72 -8.56
CA ALA A 98 16.23 12.06 -9.76
C ALA A 98 15.63 12.57 -11.09
N GLY A 99 14.61 13.43 -11.05
CA GLY A 99 13.93 13.95 -12.24
C GLY A 99 12.98 12.96 -12.95
N GLU A 100 12.73 11.79 -12.37
CA GLU A 100 11.74 10.80 -12.85
C GLU A 100 10.29 11.26 -12.68
N ARG A 101 10.05 12.13 -11.70
CA ARG A 101 8.82 12.90 -11.54
C ARG A 101 9.19 14.38 -11.57
N LYS A 102 8.49 15.15 -12.39
CA LYS A 102 8.81 16.57 -12.61
C LYS A 102 7.74 17.47 -12.02
N HIS A 103 8.15 18.44 -11.23
CA HIS A 103 7.31 19.57 -10.82
C HIS A 103 8.26 20.70 -10.39
N PRO A 104 8.16 21.92 -10.96
CA PRO A 104 9.16 22.98 -10.77
C PRO A 104 9.50 23.23 -9.29
N THR A 105 8.47 23.29 -8.44
CA THR A 105 8.67 23.51 -7.00
C THR A 105 9.25 22.28 -6.31
N MET A 106 8.69 21.09 -6.53
CA MET A 106 9.07 19.91 -5.72
C MET A 106 10.42 19.34 -6.11
N THR A 107 10.86 19.55 -7.35
CA THR A 107 12.24 19.23 -7.76
C THR A 107 13.25 20.05 -6.94
N ILE A 108 13.01 21.35 -6.76
CA ILE A 108 13.87 22.21 -5.92
C ILE A 108 13.78 21.81 -4.45
N MET A 109 12.57 21.57 -3.92
CA MET A 109 12.39 21.20 -2.51
C MET A 109 13.03 19.85 -2.16
N ALA A 110 13.20 18.94 -3.13
CA ALA A 110 13.78 17.62 -2.92
C ALA A 110 15.28 17.53 -3.21
N GLU A 111 15.87 18.55 -3.85
CA GLU A 111 17.22 18.50 -4.42
C GLU A 111 18.29 18.13 -3.38
N ASP A 112 18.27 18.79 -2.23
CA ASP A 112 19.28 18.65 -1.18
C ASP A 112 18.89 17.72 -0.02
N LEU A 113 17.74 17.04 -0.12
CA LEU A 113 17.30 16.13 0.94
C LEU A 113 18.17 14.88 0.98
N THR A 114 18.72 14.57 2.14
CA THR A 114 19.43 13.31 2.37
C THR A 114 18.44 12.16 2.55
N GLU A 115 18.93 10.91 2.48
CA GLU A 115 18.12 9.73 2.79
C GLU A 115 17.51 9.78 4.20
N ALA A 116 18.26 10.32 5.18
CA ALA A 116 17.78 10.48 6.54
C ALA A 116 16.66 11.52 6.62
N ASP A 117 16.83 12.67 5.95
CA ASP A 117 15.79 13.71 5.92
C ASP A 117 14.50 13.20 5.27
N LYS A 118 14.62 12.49 4.15
CA LYS A 118 13.46 11.88 3.46
C LYS A 118 12.76 10.88 4.38
N ALA A 119 13.51 10.03 5.08
CA ALA A 119 12.94 9.05 6.00
C ALA A 119 12.20 9.71 7.17
N ASP A 120 12.79 10.72 7.80
CA ASP A 120 12.22 11.41 8.96
C ASP A 120 11.00 12.25 8.56
N ILE A 121 11.10 13.07 7.50
CA ILE A 121 9.98 13.85 6.97
C ILE A 121 8.81 12.96 6.55
N ALA A 122 9.09 11.85 5.86
CA ALA A 122 8.06 10.91 5.46
C ALA A 122 7.39 10.24 6.67
N ALA A 123 8.18 9.86 7.69
CA ALA A 123 7.66 9.31 8.94
C ALA A 123 6.73 10.31 9.66
N TYR A 124 7.06 11.60 9.65
CA TYR A 124 6.21 12.65 10.23
C TYR A 124 4.83 12.74 9.56
N PHE A 125 4.77 12.88 8.24
CA PHE A 125 3.49 12.97 7.55
C PHE A 125 2.71 11.65 7.62
N ALA A 126 3.41 10.51 7.59
CA ALA A 126 2.82 9.19 7.72
C ALA A 126 2.23 8.91 9.11
N SER A 127 2.74 9.56 10.15
CA SER A 127 2.21 9.45 11.52
C SER A 127 0.99 10.34 11.77
N GLN A 128 0.65 11.24 10.85
CA GLN A 128 -0.56 12.07 10.98
C GLN A 128 -1.82 11.23 10.81
N LYS A 129 -2.97 11.78 11.23
CA LYS A 129 -4.27 11.17 10.93
C LYS A 129 -4.37 10.96 9.43
N VAL A 130 -4.76 9.76 9.00
CA VAL A 130 -4.97 9.44 7.59
C VAL A 130 -5.97 10.44 7.01
N MET A 131 -5.59 11.04 5.87
CA MET A 131 -6.45 11.97 5.15
C MET A 131 -7.81 11.32 4.85
N GLU A 132 -8.87 12.10 5.08
CA GLU A 132 -10.26 11.73 4.89
C GLU A 132 -10.95 12.90 4.20
N GLY A 133 -11.82 12.57 3.25
CA GLY A 133 -12.61 13.52 2.50
C GLY A 133 -13.90 13.88 3.21
N GLU A 134 -14.41 15.08 2.92
CA GLU A 134 -15.80 15.39 3.22
C GLU A 134 -16.70 14.65 2.22
N PRO A 135 -17.61 13.78 2.66
CA PRO A 135 -18.46 12.99 1.77
C PRO A 135 -19.19 13.87 0.76
N GLY A 136 -18.86 13.68 -0.52
CA GLY A 136 -19.54 14.34 -1.63
C GLY A 136 -20.82 13.60 -2.03
N SER A 137 -21.73 14.31 -2.70
CA SER A 137 -22.92 13.71 -3.32
C SER A 137 -22.64 13.00 -4.64
N ASP A 138 -21.50 13.30 -5.28
CA ASP A 138 -21.09 12.69 -6.55
C ASP A 138 -20.54 11.28 -6.33
N THR A 139 -21.39 10.30 -6.64
CA THR A 139 -21.06 8.87 -6.58
C THR A 139 -20.94 8.25 -7.97
N SER A 140 -20.91 9.07 -9.03
CA SER A 140 -20.94 8.60 -10.41
C SER A 140 -19.77 7.66 -10.76
N ALA A 141 -18.58 7.92 -10.20
CA ALA A 141 -17.41 7.07 -10.39
C ALA A 141 -17.30 5.89 -9.41
N LYS A 142 -18.25 5.70 -8.48
CA LYS A 142 -18.20 4.59 -7.50
C LYS A 142 -18.12 3.24 -8.19
N ASN A 143 -18.94 3.02 -9.21
CA ASN A 143 -18.93 1.75 -9.95
C ASN A 143 -17.59 1.53 -10.67
N LEU A 144 -17.06 2.57 -11.32
CA LEU A 144 -15.76 2.49 -12.00
C LEU A 144 -14.61 2.21 -11.02
N PHE A 145 -14.62 2.82 -9.85
CA PHE A 145 -13.62 2.58 -8.80
C PHE A 145 -13.67 1.13 -8.27
N LEU A 146 -14.88 0.61 -8.02
CA LEU A 146 -15.07 -0.71 -7.40
C LEU A 146 -14.97 -1.88 -8.40
N ASN A 147 -15.40 -1.68 -9.64
CA ASN A 147 -15.57 -2.76 -10.61
C ASN A 147 -14.73 -2.59 -11.88
N GLY A 148 -14.20 -1.38 -12.13
CA GLY A 148 -13.50 -1.07 -13.38
C GLY A 148 -14.44 -1.14 -14.58
N ASP A 149 -13.87 -1.43 -15.74
CA ASP A 149 -14.58 -1.66 -17.00
C ASP A 149 -13.82 -2.69 -17.85
N SER A 150 -14.28 -3.94 -17.81
CA SER A 150 -13.63 -5.05 -18.51
C SER A 150 -13.71 -4.92 -20.04
N ALA A 151 -14.68 -4.17 -20.58
CA ALA A 151 -14.80 -3.99 -22.03
C ALA A 151 -13.66 -3.13 -22.60
N ARG A 152 -12.98 -2.36 -21.75
CA ARG A 152 -11.82 -1.53 -22.09
C ARG A 152 -10.53 -1.97 -21.39
N ASP A 153 -10.48 -3.19 -20.87
CA ASP A 153 -9.36 -3.72 -20.07
C ASP A 153 -8.96 -2.79 -18.89
N LEU A 154 -9.94 -2.11 -18.30
CA LEU A 154 -9.74 -1.20 -17.18
C LEU A 154 -10.00 -1.94 -15.86
N PRO A 155 -8.96 -2.31 -15.10
CA PRO A 155 -9.16 -2.99 -13.83
C PRO A 155 -9.82 -2.07 -12.80
N ALA A 156 -10.54 -2.67 -11.84
CA ALA A 156 -11.07 -1.94 -10.70
C ALA A 156 -9.96 -1.25 -9.91
N CYS A 157 -10.10 0.05 -9.66
CA CYS A 157 -9.12 0.85 -8.92
C CYS A 157 -8.89 0.29 -7.51
N VAL A 158 -9.96 -0.17 -6.85
CA VAL A 158 -9.96 -0.74 -5.50
C VAL A 158 -9.04 -1.97 -5.37
N SER A 159 -8.81 -2.72 -6.45
CA SER A 159 -7.95 -3.92 -6.43
C SER A 159 -6.48 -3.61 -6.10
N CYS A 160 -6.04 -2.40 -6.44
CA CYS A 160 -4.70 -1.88 -6.16
C CYS A 160 -4.73 -0.85 -5.04
N HIS A 161 -5.66 0.10 -5.09
CA HIS A 161 -5.72 1.24 -4.17
C HIS A 161 -6.53 0.99 -2.88
N GLY A 162 -7.01 -0.24 -2.67
CA GLY A 162 -7.65 -0.66 -1.43
C GLY A 162 -9.05 -0.08 -1.22
N GLU A 163 -9.74 -0.61 -0.21
CA GLU A 163 -11.06 -0.14 0.20
C GLU A 163 -11.03 1.35 0.55
N ASN A 164 -12.01 2.10 0.04
CA ASN A 164 -12.10 3.56 0.15
C ASN A 164 -10.81 4.31 -0.26
N GLY A 165 -9.98 3.71 -1.12
CA GLY A 165 -8.72 4.31 -1.54
C GLY A 165 -7.66 4.38 -0.44
N LYS A 166 -7.68 3.51 0.57
CA LYS A 166 -6.72 3.52 1.69
C LYS A 166 -5.33 2.95 1.35
N GLY A 167 -5.09 2.60 0.10
CA GLY A 167 -3.89 1.93 -0.38
C GLY A 167 -3.73 0.53 0.22
N ARG A 168 -2.54 -0.06 0.10
CA ARG A 168 -2.23 -1.40 0.62
C ARG A 168 -0.93 -1.39 1.41
N VAL A 169 -0.97 -1.94 2.63
CA VAL A 169 0.19 -1.92 3.55
C VAL A 169 1.30 -2.86 3.08
N ALA A 170 0.96 -4.03 2.54
CA ALA A 170 1.93 -5.02 2.05
C ALA A 170 2.86 -4.47 0.95
N ASP A 171 2.42 -3.43 0.21
CA ASP A 171 3.14 -2.78 -0.89
C ASP A 171 3.07 -1.24 -0.75
N ASN A 172 3.33 -0.75 0.48
CA ASN A 172 3.18 0.65 0.91
C ASN A 172 3.97 1.69 0.07
N VAL A 173 4.83 1.26 -0.85
CA VAL A 173 5.59 2.08 -1.80
C VAL A 173 4.82 2.31 -3.12
N THR A 174 3.95 1.38 -3.51
CA THR A 174 3.37 1.34 -4.86
C THR A 174 1.91 1.79 -4.89
N TYR A 175 1.15 1.47 -3.84
CA TYR A 175 -0.30 1.73 -3.79
C TYR A 175 -0.62 2.77 -2.71
N PRO A 176 -0.60 4.07 -3.06
CA PRO A 176 -0.81 5.15 -2.11
C PRO A 176 -2.25 5.22 -1.60
N VAL A 177 -2.40 5.90 -0.46
CA VAL A 177 -3.70 6.44 -0.04
C VAL A 177 -4.15 7.49 -1.05
N LEU A 178 -5.38 7.35 -1.55
CA LEU A 178 -6.07 8.25 -2.49
C LEU A 178 -7.34 8.88 -1.89
N GLY A 179 -8.02 8.17 -0.97
CA GLY A 179 -9.18 8.71 -0.24
C GLY A 179 -8.81 9.98 0.50
N GLY A 180 -9.70 10.98 0.51
CA GLY A 180 -9.44 12.28 1.14
C GLY A 180 -8.37 13.15 0.49
N GLN A 181 -7.86 12.78 -0.70
CA GLN A 181 -6.91 13.60 -1.43
C GLN A 181 -7.61 14.76 -2.17
N ARG A 182 -6.90 15.85 -2.45
CA ARG A 182 -7.44 17.02 -3.13
C ARG A 182 -7.91 16.73 -4.56
N ARG A 183 -9.08 17.27 -4.93
CA ARG A 183 -9.75 16.97 -6.21
C ARG A 183 -8.91 17.41 -7.40
N VAL A 184 -8.41 18.65 -7.35
CA VAL A 184 -7.64 19.22 -8.46
C VAL A 184 -6.29 18.52 -8.58
N TYR A 185 -5.65 18.17 -7.45
CA TYR A 185 -4.47 17.34 -7.46
C TYR A 185 -4.73 15.96 -8.10
N LEU A 186 -5.75 15.21 -7.64
CA LEU A 186 -6.07 13.88 -8.18
C LEU A 186 -6.29 13.91 -9.70
N ARG A 187 -7.12 14.84 -10.17
CA ARG A 187 -7.39 15.00 -11.60
C ARG A 187 -6.11 15.32 -12.37
N SER A 188 -5.28 16.24 -11.86
CA SER A 188 -4.02 16.58 -12.54
C SER A 188 -3.06 15.39 -12.63
N GLN A 189 -3.03 14.49 -11.63
CA GLN A 189 -2.20 13.29 -11.69
C GLN A 189 -2.70 12.31 -12.76
N LEU A 190 -4.02 12.08 -12.85
CA LEU A 190 -4.61 11.25 -13.90
C LEU A 190 -4.30 11.78 -15.29
N VAL A 191 -4.45 13.09 -15.51
CA VAL A 191 -4.08 13.75 -16.77
C VAL A 191 -2.59 13.60 -17.06
N SER A 192 -1.72 13.84 -16.07
CA SER A 192 -0.26 13.72 -16.24
C SER A 192 0.16 12.30 -16.64
N TRP A 193 -0.47 11.27 -16.08
CA TRP A 193 -0.23 9.87 -16.48
C TRP A 193 -0.76 9.58 -17.88
N LYS A 194 -1.95 10.08 -18.23
CA LYS A 194 -2.55 9.91 -19.56
C LYS A 194 -1.67 10.50 -20.66
N LEU A 195 -1.14 11.70 -20.43
CA LEU A 195 -0.25 12.41 -21.35
C LEU A 195 1.19 11.91 -21.33
N GLY A 196 1.58 11.11 -20.32
CA GLY A 196 2.94 10.60 -20.17
C GLY A 196 3.92 11.60 -19.54
N GLU A 197 3.45 12.77 -19.10
CA GLU A 197 4.24 13.76 -18.35
C GLU A 197 4.70 13.20 -16.99
N ARG A 198 3.89 12.30 -16.41
CA ARG A 198 4.28 11.47 -15.26
C ARG A 198 4.38 10.02 -15.70
N ALA A 199 5.54 9.38 -15.47
CA ALA A 199 5.79 7.99 -15.87
C ALA A 199 6.39 7.11 -14.76
N ASN A 200 6.50 7.62 -13.52
CA ASN A 200 7.16 6.94 -12.40
C ASN A 200 6.32 5.84 -11.72
N SER A 201 5.35 5.24 -12.41
CA SER A 201 4.59 4.08 -11.90
C SER A 201 5.28 2.78 -12.32
N PRO A 202 5.46 1.80 -11.41
CA PRO A 202 6.07 0.52 -11.78
C PRO A 202 5.38 -0.12 -12.98
N GLY A 203 6.15 -0.50 -14.00
CA GLY A 203 5.64 -1.11 -15.24
C GLY A 203 4.71 -0.20 -16.07
N GLY A 204 4.64 1.10 -15.78
CA GLY A 204 3.76 2.06 -16.46
C GLY A 204 2.26 1.79 -16.23
N VAL A 205 1.90 1.11 -15.13
CA VAL A 205 0.52 0.68 -14.86
C VAL A 205 -0.44 1.87 -14.85
N MET A 206 -0.11 2.95 -14.16
CA MET A 206 -1.00 4.11 -14.10
C MET A 206 -1.13 4.84 -15.43
N ASN A 207 -0.10 4.82 -16.27
CA ASN A 207 -0.18 5.36 -17.63
C ASN A 207 -1.16 4.54 -18.50
N LYS A 208 -1.16 3.21 -18.38
CA LYS A 208 -2.11 2.35 -19.09
C LYS A 208 -3.54 2.59 -18.61
N VAL A 209 -3.73 2.61 -17.29
CA VAL A 209 -5.04 2.90 -16.66
C VAL A 209 -5.57 4.27 -17.11
N ALA A 210 -4.77 5.32 -16.99
CA ALA A 210 -5.20 6.68 -17.33
C ALA A 210 -5.51 6.88 -18.82
N LYS A 211 -4.84 6.12 -19.71
CA LYS A 211 -5.15 6.15 -21.15
C LYS A 211 -6.53 5.60 -21.49
N ALA A 212 -7.04 4.64 -20.70
CA ALA A 212 -8.36 4.05 -20.91
C ALA A 212 -9.50 4.96 -20.44
N LEU A 213 -9.24 5.92 -19.54
CA LEU A 213 -10.24 6.82 -18.96
C LEU A 213 -10.64 7.95 -19.92
N THR A 214 -11.90 8.35 -19.91
CA THR A 214 -12.37 9.61 -20.50
C THR A 214 -12.06 10.81 -19.60
N ASP A 215 -12.21 12.04 -20.10
CA ASP A 215 -11.99 13.24 -19.28
C ASP A 215 -13.03 13.39 -18.15
N ASP A 216 -14.29 13.06 -18.46
CA ASP A 216 -15.38 13.04 -17.49
C ASP A 216 -15.14 11.98 -16.41
N GLU A 217 -14.66 10.79 -16.78
CA GLU A 217 -14.30 9.73 -15.82
C GLU A 217 -13.16 10.16 -14.91
N MET A 218 -12.12 10.83 -15.42
CA MET A 218 -11.04 11.35 -14.58
C MET A 218 -11.53 12.40 -13.58
N THR A 219 -12.44 13.27 -14.01
CA THR A 219 -13.07 14.28 -13.14
C THR A 219 -13.95 13.63 -12.07
N ALA A 220 -14.81 12.69 -12.48
CA ALA A 220 -15.70 11.96 -11.57
C ALA A 220 -14.93 11.11 -10.56
N LEU A 221 -13.85 10.42 -10.98
CA LEU A 221 -12.97 9.67 -10.08
C LEU A 221 -12.28 10.58 -9.06
N ALA A 222 -11.79 11.75 -9.51
CA ALA A 222 -11.17 12.73 -8.61
C ALA A 222 -12.17 13.27 -7.57
N ASN A 223 -13.41 13.57 -7.99
CA ASN A 223 -14.47 14.00 -7.08
C ASN A 223 -14.84 12.91 -6.07
N TYR A 224 -15.02 11.68 -6.55
CA TYR A 224 -15.39 10.54 -5.72
C TYR A 224 -14.32 10.25 -4.68
N LEU A 225 -13.06 10.06 -5.10
CA LEU A 225 -11.92 9.76 -4.21
C LEU A 225 -11.68 10.85 -3.17
N ALA A 226 -11.82 12.12 -3.55
CA ALA A 226 -11.66 13.23 -2.62
C ALA A 226 -12.73 13.30 -1.53
N GLY A 227 -13.87 12.62 -1.72
CA GLY A 227 -14.95 12.50 -0.75
C GLY A 227 -14.97 11.16 0.01
N LEU A 228 -13.94 10.32 -0.15
CA LEU A 228 -13.77 9.08 0.60
C LEU A 228 -12.96 9.25 1.89
#